data_AF-A0A2C9LKR6-F1
#
_entry.id   AF-A0A2C9LKR6-F1
#
_cell.length_a   1.000
_cell.length_b   1.000
_cell.length_c   1.000
_cell.angle_alpha   90.00
_cell.angle_beta   90.00
_cell.angle_gamma   90.00
#
_symmetry.space_group_name_H-M   'P 1'
#
loop_
_entity.id
_entity.type
_entity.pdbx_description
1 polymer ?
#
loop_
_entity_poly.entity_id
_entity_poly.type
_entity_poly.pdbx_seq_one_letter_code
_entity_poly.pdbx_strand_id
1 'polypeptide(L)'
;MNSSRSNQLYQRCTGVFLPASITATLKTIETQLLVGDVLKWSLDTPVSSPSYVGLIDQFYMGMYTWSDGSLFRLSQIKWTEFPQEIFENSTLATYMQYTVGNQFLPVNSTETFHAVCQRDASYKGCLQMTSMLPSSWYAVKSYNSMSLTVCRQICQVNATNHALISAKDCICYDPVGVNFNLMTFFNTSTSAQCDLPCPGNELQKCGGTNNFRQYTIDQDVAESCEDLYSNFVLLPNTYLINGSEQFCGIDGGYLAAPSNVEELDVLTHTIQNISTLRTAELWLVST
;
A
#
# COMPACT_ATOMS: atom_id res chain seq x y z
N MET A 1 -3.89 5.39 -22.53
CA MET A 1 -3.94 5.46 -21.05
C MET A 1 -2.90 6.49 -20.63
N ASN A 2 -3.31 7.58 -19.99
CA ASN A 2 -2.44 8.69 -19.57
C ASN A 2 -1.51 8.22 -18.44
N SER A 3 -0.41 7.54 -18.77
CA SER A 3 0.59 7.03 -17.82
C SER A 3 1.62 8.08 -17.39
N SER A 4 1.31 9.38 -17.48
CA SER A 4 2.32 10.43 -17.27
C SER A 4 2.45 10.87 -15.81
N ARG A 5 1.34 10.98 -15.06
CA ARG A 5 1.34 11.64 -13.74
C ARG A 5 1.73 10.72 -12.59
N SER A 6 1.26 9.49 -12.66
CA SER A 6 1.59 8.45 -11.71
C SER A 6 3.05 8.10 -11.66
N ASN A 7 3.59 7.88 -12.86
CA ASN A 7 4.99 7.62 -13.06
C ASN A 7 5.80 8.81 -12.54
N GLN A 8 5.34 10.06 -12.68
CA GLN A 8 6.06 11.19 -12.10
C GLN A 8 6.15 11.11 -10.56
N LEU A 9 5.04 10.94 -9.84
CA LEU A 9 5.08 10.88 -8.37
C LEU A 9 5.92 9.69 -7.87
N TYR A 10 5.73 8.53 -8.50
CA TYR A 10 6.51 7.33 -8.24
C TYR A 10 8.02 7.51 -8.46
N GLN A 11 8.40 8.09 -9.61
CA GLN A 11 9.80 8.33 -9.97
C GLN A 11 10.46 9.39 -9.07
N ARG A 12 9.71 10.35 -8.53
CA ARG A 12 10.25 11.38 -7.62
C ARG A 12 10.79 10.80 -6.32
N CYS A 13 10.13 9.78 -5.77
CA CYS A 13 10.63 9.12 -4.58
C CYS A 13 11.66 8.03 -4.89
N THR A 14 11.73 7.56 -6.14
CA THR A 14 12.68 6.53 -6.54
C THR A 14 14.11 7.08 -6.44
N GLY A 15 14.98 6.39 -5.69
CA GLY A 15 16.37 6.81 -5.51
C GLY A 15 16.66 7.50 -4.17
N VAL A 16 15.65 8.04 -3.49
CA VAL A 16 15.84 8.80 -2.25
C VAL A 16 16.36 7.90 -1.12
N PHE A 17 15.78 6.70 -1.01
CA PHE A 17 16.17 5.66 -0.05
C PHE A 17 16.39 4.35 -0.79
N LEU A 18 17.50 4.20 -1.48
CA LEU A 18 17.74 2.98 -2.24
C LEU A 18 17.88 1.76 -1.32
N PRO A 19 17.20 0.62 -1.61
CA PRO A 19 16.25 0.33 -2.70
C PRO A 19 14.76 0.42 -2.27
N ALA A 20 14.50 0.89 -1.06
CA ALA A 20 13.22 0.84 -0.36
C ALA A 20 12.42 2.16 -0.44
N SER A 21 12.64 2.99 -1.46
CA SER A 21 11.97 4.30 -1.52
C SER A 21 10.54 4.16 -2.02
N ILE A 22 9.60 4.77 -1.30
CA ILE A 22 8.19 4.90 -1.68
C ILE A 22 7.69 6.31 -1.33
N THR A 23 6.53 6.69 -1.87
CA THR A 23 5.78 7.86 -1.39
C THR A 23 5.30 7.63 0.04
N ALA A 24 5.23 8.68 0.85
CA ALA A 24 4.97 8.57 2.28
C ALA A 24 3.52 8.15 2.59
N THR A 25 3.36 7.31 3.62
CA THR A 25 2.05 6.82 4.09
C THR A 25 1.76 7.40 5.47
N LEU A 26 0.65 8.12 5.62
CA LEU A 26 0.36 8.91 6.82
C LEU A 26 -0.74 8.27 7.67
N LYS A 27 -0.44 7.07 8.17
CA LYS A 27 -1.42 6.14 8.77
C LYS A 27 -1.84 6.53 10.19
N THR A 28 -1.04 7.32 10.89
CA THR A 28 -1.31 7.76 12.26
C THR A 28 -1.25 9.27 12.38
N ILE A 29 -1.90 9.82 13.41
CA ILE A 29 -1.86 11.26 13.69
C ILE A 29 -0.44 11.76 13.95
N GLU A 30 0.41 10.94 14.57
CA GLU A 30 1.81 11.27 14.82
C GLU A 30 2.59 11.41 13.51
N THR A 31 2.39 10.48 12.56
CA THR A 31 3.04 10.57 11.24
C THR A 31 2.55 11.76 10.43
N GLN A 32 1.26 12.11 10.55
CA GLN A 32 0.66 13.29 9.93
C GLN A 32 1.27 14.58 10.50
N LEU A 33 1.33 14.72 11.83
CA LEU A 33 1.92 15.88 12.49
C LEU A 33 3.40 16.03 12.15
N LEU A 34 4.17 14.94 12.17
CA LEU A 34 5.58 14.94 11.81
C LEU A 34 5.81 15.44 10.37
N VAL A 35 5.01 14.96 9.41
CA VAL A 35 5.09 15.46 8.04
C VAL A 35 4.64 16.92 7.94
N GLY A 36 3.62 17.32 8.68
CA GLY A 36 3.18 18.73 8.75
C GLY A 36 4.30 19.66 9.22
N ASP A 37 5.03 19.27 10.26
CA ASP A 37 6.18 20.01 10.78
C ASP A 37 7.35 20.05 9.79
N VAL A 38 7.67 18.91 9.15
CA VAL A 38 8.70 18.84 8.10
C VAL A 38 8.36 19.74 6.92
N LEU A 39 7.11 19.74 6.47
CA LEU A 39 6.64 20.64 5.41
C LEU A 39 6.76 22.10 5.86
N LYS A 40 6.33 22.42 7.08
CA LYS A 40 6.43 23.79 7.62
C LYS A 40 7.88 24.29 7.68
N TRP A 41 8.83 23.43 8.04
CA TRP A 41 10.26 23.80 8.09
C TRP A 41 10.92 23.85 6.73
N SER A 42 10.56 22.96 5.82
CA SER A 42 11.18 22.88 4.50
C SER A 42 10.71 24.00 3.55
N LEU A 43 9.57 24.62 3.86
CA LEU A 43 8.93 25.62 3.03
C LEU A 43 9.20 27.02 3.61
N ASP A 44 10.46 27.47 3.54
CA ASP A 44 10.89 28.83 3.91
C ASP A 44 10.29 29.94 3.00
N THR A 45 9.52 29.57 1.98
CA THR A 45 8.78 30.47 1.09
C THR A 45 7.29 30.10 1.10
N PRO A 46 6.36 31.05 0.85
CA PRO A 46 4.93 30.74 0.78
C PRO A 46 4.68 29.84 -0.43
N VAL A 47 4.69 28.53 -0.20
CA VAL A 47 4.60 27.55 -1.28
C VAL A 47 3.14 27.42 -1.72
N SER A 48 2.90 27.85 -2.95
CA SER A 48 1.65 27.59 -3.68
C SER A 48 1.55 26.16 -4.20
N SER A 49 2.66 25.42 -4.24
CA SER A 49 2.73 24.09 -4.84
C SER A 49 2.26 22.98 -3.89
N PRO A 50 1.41 22.05 -4.35
CA PRO A 50 0.90 20.96 -3.52
C PRO A 50 2.01 19.95 -3.14
N SER A 51 1.93 19.39 -1.94
CA SER A 51 2.77 18.26 -1.50
C SER A 51 1.99 16.96 -1.55
N TYR A 52 2.40 16.02 -2.38
CA TYR A 52 1.72 14.73 -2.56
C TYR A 52 2.29 13.64 -1.65
N VAL A 53 1.38 12.79 -1.19
CA VAL A 53 1.64 11.61 -0.36
C VAL A 53 1.22 10.34 -1.09
N GLY A 54 1.54 9.18 -0.52
CA GLY A 54 1.34 7.87 -1.11
C GLY A 54 -0.09 7.32 -1.05
N LEU A 55 -1.12 8.16 -1.02
CA LEU A 55 -2.51 7.74 -1.06
C LEU A 55 -3.10 8.03 -2.44
N ILE A 56 -3.67 7.01 -3.07
CA ILE A 56 -4.17 7.10 -4.44
C ILE A 56 -5.49 6.33 -4.59
N ASP A 57 -6.43 6.93 -5.31
CA ASP A 57 -7.55 6.24 -5.95
C ASP A 57 -7.19 6.01 -7.43
N GLN A 58 -6.63 4.83 -7.70
CA GLN A 58 -6.07 4.44 -9.01
C GLN A 58 -7.14 4.38 -10.11
N PHE A 59 -8.35 3.95 -9.73
CA PHE A 59 -9.42 3.61 -10.67
C PHE A 59 -10.57 4.61 -10.65
N TYR A 60 -10.45 5.67 -9.86
CA TYR A 60 -11.47 6.70 -9.72
C TYR A 60 -12.80 6.11 -9.25
N MET A 61 -12.74 5.27 -8.23
CA MET A 61 -13.92 4.58 -7.66
C MET A 61 -14.20 5.01 -6.22
N GLY A 62 -13.50 6.04 -5.71
CA GLY A 62 -13.54 6.45 -4.31
C GLY A 62 -12.82 5.47 -3.38
N MET A 63 -12.06 4.52 -3.92
CA MET A 63 -11.32 3.50 -3.17
C MET A 63 -9.85 3.87 -3.14
N TYR A 64 -9.40 4.35 -1.98
CA TYR A 64 -8.04 4.83 -1.80
C TYR A 64 -7.15 3.74 -1.19
N THR A 65 -5.91 3.66 -1.66
CA THR A 65 -4.94 2.68 -1.16
C THR A 65 -3.56 3.31 -0.96
N TRP A 66 -2.85 2.88 0.07
CA TRP A 66 -1.51 3.37 0.41
C TRP A 66 -0.41 2.73 -0.45
N SER A 67 0.66 3.47 -0.72
CA SER A 67 1.85 3.04 -1.48
C SER A 67 2.66 1.93 -0.80
N ASP A 68 2.52 1.72 0.52
CA ASP A 68 3.18 0.63 1.27
C ASP A 68 2.34 -0.66 1.33
N GLY A 69 1.14 -0.65 0.74
CA GLY A 69 0.22 -1.79 0.75
C GLY A 69 -0.59 -1.97 2.03
N SER A 70 -0.51 -1.05 2.99
CA SER A 70 -1.40 -1.05 4.16
C SER A 70 -2.85 -0.71 3.81
N LEU A 71 -3.77 -1.15 4.66
CA LEU A 71 -5.19 -0.82 4.59
C LEU A 71 -5.38 0.63 5.02
N PHE A 72 -5.93 1.40 4.10
CA PHE A 72 -6.46 2.72 4.35
C PHE A 72 -7.80 2.62 5.09
N ARG A 73 -7.93 3.34 6.20
CA ARG A 73 -9.18 3.46 6.96
C ARG A 73 -9.55 4.93 7.11
N LEU A 74 -10.82 5.25 6.87
CA LEU A 74 -11.31 6.64 6.96
C LEU A 74 -11.07 7.26 8.34
N SER A 75 -11.14 6.45 9.40
CA SER A 75 -10.88 6.85 10.78
C SER A 75 -9.45 7.35 11.03
N GLN A 76 -8.49 7.00 10.17
CA GLN A 76 -7.09 7.43 10.27
C GLN A 76 -6.89 8.89 9.87
N ILE A 77 -7.82 9.46 9.09
CA ILE A 77 -7.67 10.80 8.51
C ILE A 77 -8.72 11.75 9.09
N LYS A 78 -8.24 12.90 9.60
CA LYS A 78 -9.11 14.04 9.86
C LYS A 78 -9.39 14.77 8.55
N TRP A 79 -10.49 14.40 7.91
CA TRP A 79 -11.00 15.11 6.75
C TRP A 79 -11.56 16.47 7.18
N THR A 80 -11.19 17.52 6.45
CA THR A 80 -11.85 18.82 6.60
C THR A 80 -13.08 18.92 5.71
N GLU A 81 -13.03 18.29 4.53
CA GLU A 81 -14.16 18.07 3.64
C GLU A 81 -13.99 16.67 3.05
N PHE A 82 -14.97 15.78 3.23
CA PHE A 82 -14.92 14.48 2.58
C PHE A 82 -15.22 14.71 1.10
N PRO A 83 -14.38 14.23 0.16
CA PRO A 83 -14.47 14.64 -1.23
C PRO A 83 -15.65 14.03 -2.01
N GLN A 84 -16.73 13.62 -1.35
CA GLN A 84 -17.90 12.96 -1.97
C GLN A 84 -18.43 13.71 -3.20
N GLU A 85 -18.29 15.04 -3.24
CA GLU A 85 -18.80 15.88 -4.32
C GLU A 85 -17.86 16.01 -5.55
N ILE A 86 -16.59 15.57 -5.46
CA ILE A 86 -15.60 15.77 -6.55
C ILE A 86 -15.63 14.61 -7.58
N PHE A 87 -16.44 13.57 -7.33
CA PHE A 87 -16.31 12.27 -8.02
C PHE A 87 -17.17 12.07 -9.27
N GLU A 88 -17.99 13.02 -9.69
CA GLU A 88 -18.96 12.72 -10.77
C GLU A 88 -18.39 12.78 -12.20
N ASN A 89 -17.16 13.25 -12.47
CA ASN A 89 -16.71 13.51 -13.86
C ASN A 89 -15.21 13.35 -14.21
N SER A 90 -14.35 12.81 -13.34
CA SER A 90 -12.94 12.54 -13.71
C SER A 90 -12.79 11.15 -14.35
N THR A 91 -11.74 10.99 -15.16
CA THR A 91 -11.30 9.68 -15.68
C THR A 91 -9.87 9.37 -15.27
N LEU A 92 -9.31 10.18 -14.37
CA LEU A 92 -7.90 10.14 -13.97
C LEU A 92 -7.76 9.70 -12.52
N ALA A 93 -6.67 8.99 -12.24
CA ALA A 93 -6.29 8.66 -10.88
C ALA A 93 -6.23 9.90 -10.00
N THR A 94 -6.77 9.79 -8.79
CA THR A 94 -6.83 10.89 -7.82
C THR A 94 -5.79 10.67 -6.75
N TYR A 95 -4.80 11.57 -6.72
CA TYR A 95 -3.75 11.58 -5.70
C TYR A 95 -4.16 12.45 -4.53
N MET A 96 -3.61 12.15 -3.37
CA MET A 96 -3.83 12.97 -2.19
C MET A 96 -2.68 13.95 -1.96
N GLN A 97 -3.05 15.21 -1.88
CA GLN A 97 -2.21 16.28 -1.34
C GLN A 97 -2.36 16.31 0.17
N TYR A 98 -1.24 16.54 0.86
CA TYR A 98 -1.18 16.85 2.27
C TYR A 98 -0.69 18.29 2.47
N THR A 99 -1.45 19.09 3.23
CA THR A 99 -1.16 20.52 3.43
C THR A 99 -0.55 20.79 4.80
N VAL A 100 0.08 21.98 4.96
CA VAL A 100 0.59 22.46 6.25
C VAL A 100 -0.51 22.59 7.32
N GLY A 101 -1.79 22.66 6.90
CA GLY A 101 -2.95 22.62 7.79
C GLY A 101 -3.35 21.21 8.25
N ASN A 102 -2.54 20.19 7.96
CA ASN A 102 -2.83 18.78 8.18
C ASN A 102 -4.11 18.30 7.48
N GLN A 103 -4.37 18.83 6.29
CA GLN A 103 -5.54 18.50 5.50
C GLN A 103 -5.16 17.62 4.32
N PHE A 104 -6.06 16.69 4.01
CA PHE A 104 -5.99 15.85 2.83
C PHE A 104 -6.91 16.40 1.77
N LEU A 105 -6.36 16.69 0.59
CA LEU A 105 -7.12 17.22 -0.55
C LEU A 105 -6.90 16.30 -1.75
N PRO A 106 -7.96 15.80 -2.41
CA PRO A 106 -7.80 15.10 -3.68
C PRO A 106 -7.37 16.07 -4.78
N VAL A 107 -6.39 15.69 -5.59
CA VAL A 107 -5.86 16.56 -6.65
C VAL A 107 -5.73 15.83 -7.98
N ASN A 108 -6.35 16.40 -9.02
CA ASN A 108 -6.25 15.96 -10.41
C ASN A 108 -5.39 16.90 -11.31
N SER A 109 -4.82 17.99 -10.78
CA SER A 109 -4.12 19.06 -11.53
C SER A 109 -2.69 18.76 -12.04
N THR A 110 -2.33 19.21 -13.23
CA THR A 110 -0.97 19.05 -13.82
C THR A 110 0.10 20.01 -13.28
N GLU A 111 -0.15 20.68 -12.15
CA GLU A 111 0.78 21.63 -11.55
C GLU A 111 2.06 20.98 -11.03
N THR A 112 3.12 21.79 -10.91
CA THR A 112 4.35 21.45 -10.20
C THR A 112 4.03 21.06 -8.77
N PHE A 113 4.57 19.94 -8.29
CA PHE A 113 4.27 19.39 -6.97
C PHE A 113 5.55 18.95 -6.25
N HIS A 114 5.47 18.92 -4.92
CA HIS A 114 6.45 18.28 -4.05
C HIS A 114 6.03 16.85 -3.75
N ALA A 115 6.98 15.94 -3.56
CA ALA A 115 6.71 14.58 -3.14
C ALA A 115 7.24 14.36 -1.72
N VAL A 116 6.39 13.85 -0.83
CA VAL A 116 6.82 13.37 0.48
C VAL A 116 7.20 11.91 0.33
N CYS A 117 8.46 11.58 0.61
CA CYS A 117 9.01 10.25 0.43
C CYS A 117 9.37 9.62 1.77
N GLN A 118 9.26 8.29 1.84
CA GLN A 118 9.68 7.50 3.01
C GLN A 118 10.41 6.23 2.58
N ARG A 119 11.16 5.66 3.52
CA ARG A 119 11.72 4.31 3.41
C ARG A 119 10.65 3.28 3.78
N ASP A 120 10.39 2.33 2.90
CA ASP A 120 9.56 1.17 3.17
C ASP A 120 10.29 0.19 4.09
N ALA A 121 9.88 0.14 5.36
CA ALA A 121 10.47 -0.75 6.35
C ALA A 121 10.13 -2.24 6.11
N SER A 122 9.06 -2.52 5.36
CA SER A 122 8.59 -3.87 5.09
C SER A 122 9.37 -4.54 3.96
N TYR A 123 9.91 -3.75 3.02
CA TYR A 123 10.74 -4.27 1.92
C TYR A 123 12.04 -4.91 2.42
N LYS A 124 12.32 -6.14 1.97
CA LYS A 124 13.50 -6.93 2.37
C LYS A 124 14.50 -7.18 1.25
N GLY A 125 14.07 -7.05 -0.01
CA GLY A 125 14.98 -7.24 -1.13
C GLY A 125 14.28 -7.57 -2.42
N CYS A 126 15.08 -7.55 -3.48
CA CYS A 126 14.71 -7.99 -4.81
C CYS A 126 15.37 -9.34 -5.06
N LEU A 127 14.63 -10.32 -5.53
CA LEU A 127 15.13 -11.67 -5.77
C LEU A 127 14.61 -12.25 -7.08
N GLN A 128 15.39 -13.12 -7.69
CA GLN A 128 14.98 -13.94 -8.82
C GLN A 128 14.82 -15.39 -8.36
N MET A 129 13.75 -16.03 -8.78
CA MET A 129 13.56 -17.46 -8.54
C MET A 129 14.28 -18.26 -9.63
N THR A 130 15.16 -19.17 -9.23
CA THR A 130 15.97 -19.99 -10.15
C THR A 130 15.35 -21.36 -10.44
N SER A 131 14.28 -21.71 -9.72
CA SER A 131 13.62 -23.01 -9.81
C SER A 131 12.11 -22.88 -9.60
N MET A 132 11.40 -23.98 -9.82
CA MET A 132 9.96 -24.05 -9.54
C MET A 132 9.66 -23.81 -8.06
N LEU A 133 8.58 -23.07 -7.83
CA LEU A 133 8.03 -22.82 -6.50
C LEU A 133 7.74 -24.15 -5.77
N PRO A 134 8.09 -24.26 -4.47
CA PRO A 134 7.61 -25.35 -3.65
C PRO A 134 6.09 -25.45 -3.70
N SER A 135 5.55 -26.66 -3.82
CA SER A 135 4.09 -26.89 -3.87
C SER A 135 3.37 -26.53 -2.57
N SER A 136 4.10 -26.37 -1.46
CA SER A 136 3.58 -25.95 -0.16
C SER A 136 3.29 -24.46 -0.08
N TRP A 137 3.76 -23.66 -1.05
CA TRP A 137 3.56 -22.22 -1.03
C TRP A 137 2.23 -21.86 -1.67
N TYR A 138 1.47 -21.00 -1.00
CA TYR A 138 0.26 -20.45 -1.56
C TYR A 138 0.62 -19.37 -2.58
N ALA A 139 0.02 -19.40 -3.77
CA ALA A 139 0.30 -18.45 -4.82
C ALA A 139 -0.97 -18.03 -5.56
N VAL A 140 -1.12 -16.71 -5.75
CA VAL A 140 -2.06 -16.11 -6.70
C VAL A 140 -1.28 -15.75 -7.94
N LYS A 141 -1.73 -16.22 -9.11
CA LYS A 141 -1.04 -15.97 -10.37
C LYS A 141 -1.92 -15.18 -11.33
N SER A 142 -1.29 -14.33 -12.13
CA SER A 142 -1.90 -13.62 -13.25
C SER A 142 -3.13 -12.78 -12.88
N TYR A 143 -3.17 -12.22 -11.67
CA TYR A 143 -4.25 -11.33 -11.26
C TYR A 143 -4.06 -9.93 -11.84
N ASN A 144 -5.00 -9.48 -12.67
CA ASN A 144 -4.86 -8.24 -13.45
C ASN A 144 -4.86 -6.97 -12.59
N SER A 145 -5.43 -7.04 -11.38
CA SER A 145 -5.46 -5.94 -10.42
C SER A 145 -4.51 -6.19 -9.25
N MET A 146 -3.43 -6.95 -9.48
CA MET A 146 -2.46 -7.24 -8.42
C MET A 146 -1.91 -5.96 -7.82
N SER A 147 -1.90 -5.90 -6.50
CA SER A 147 -1.37 -4.83 -5.69
C SER A 147 -0.64 -5.46 -4.50
N LEU A 148 0.29 -4.71 -3.91
CA LEU A 148 0.93 -5.09 -2.66
C LEU A 148 -0.12 -5.25 -1.55
N THR A 149 -1.18 -4.42 -1.54
CA THR A 149 -2.30 -4.57 -0.60
C THR A 149 -2.96 -5.93 -0.71
N VAL A 150 -3.38 -6.33 -1.92
CA VAL A 150 -4.00 -7.66 -2.19
C VAL A 150 -3.07 -8.77 -1.73
N CYS A 151 -1.78 -8.68 -2.08
CA CYS A 151 -0.82 -9.71 -1.74
C CYS A 151 -0.62 -9.85 -0.22
N ARG A 152 -0.50 -8.72 0.50
CA ARG A 152 -0.38 -8.71 1.97
C ARG A 152 -1.60 -9.37 2.62
N GLN A 153 -2.81 -8.97 2.24
CA GLN A 153 -4.04 -9.47 2.86
C GLN A 153 -4.23 -10.99 2.66
N ILE A 154 -3.89 -11.49 1.48
CA ILE A 154 -3.98 -12.94 1.20
C ILE A 154 -2.91 -13.72 1.94
N CYS A 155 -1.72 -13.15 2.15
CA CYS A 155 -0.65 -13.86 2.86
C CYS A 155 -0.80 -13.84 4.38
N GLN A 156 -1.63 -12.94 4.93
CA GLN A 156 -1.96 -12.93 6.37
C GLN A 156 -2.72 -14.19 6.81
N VAL A 157 -3.66 -14.71 6.00
CA VAL A 157 -4.44 -15.91 6.35
C VAL A 157 -3.58 -17.17 6.39
N ASN A 158 -2.52 -17.22 5.58
CA ASN A 158 -1.64 -18.39 5.47
C ASN A 158 -0.62 -18.49 6.63
N ALA A 159 -0.77 -17.67 7.69
CA ALA A 159 0.17 -17.54 8.80
C ALA A 159 1.62 -17.27 8.37
N THR A 160 1.81 -16.78 7.15
CA THR A 160 3.11 -16.40 6.64
C THR A 160 3.38 -14.94 6.98
N ASN A 161 4.61 -14.65 7.40
CA ASN A 161 5.05 -13.27 7.64
C ASN A 161 5.80 -12.67 6.45
N HIS A 162 5.80 -13.34 5.29
CA HIS A 162 6.46 -12.85 4.08
C HIS A 162 5.61 -13.04 2.82
N ALA A 163 5.73 -12.05 1.93
CA ALA A 163 5.15 -12.07 0.59
C ALA A 163 6.25 -11.85 -0.45
N LEU A 164 6.15 -12.57 -1.57
CA LEU A 164 6.86 -12.26 -2.81
C LEU A 164 5.84 -11.77 -3.84
N ILE A 165 6.15 -10.66 -4.50
CA ILE A 165 5.28 -10.10 -5.53
C ILE A 165 6.07 -9.83 -6.82
N SER A 166 5.51 -10.25 -7.95
CA SER A 166 6.10 -10.17 -9.30
C SER A 166 5.02 -9.87 -10.33
N ALA A 167 4.93 -8.62 -10.79
CA ALA A 167 3.93 -8.07 -11.68
C ALA A 167 2.49 -8.40 -11.28
N LYS A 168 1.97 -9.55 -11.73
CA LYS A 168 0.60 -10.03 -11.51
C LYS A 168 0.52 -11.23 -10.56
N ASP A 169 1.66 -11.64 -10.02
CA ASP A 169 1.81 -12.83 -9.19
C ASP A 169 2.13 -12.43 -7.76
N CYS A 170 1.53 -13.13 -6.80
CA CYS A 170 1.75 -13.00 -5.38
C CYS A 170 1.97 -14.39 -4.80
N ILE A 171 2.92 -14.50 -3.87
CA ILE A 171 3.33 -15.76 -3.29
C ILE A 171 3.53 -15.55 -1.80
N CYS A 172 2.83 -16.35 -1.01
CA CYS A 172 2.91 -16.36 0.44
C CYS A 172 3.85 -17.47 0.85
N TYR A 173 4.83 -17.15 1.67
CA TYR A 173 5.79 -18.14 2.14
C TYR A 173 6.27 -17.86 3.55
N ASP A 174 6.48 -18.93 4.30
CA ASP A 174 7.20 -18.90 5.56
C ASP A 174 8.69 -19.15 5.25
N PRO A 175 9.63 -18.29 5.67
CA PRO A 175 11.06 -18.53 5.50
C PRO A 175 11.57 -19.77 6.25
N VAL A 176 10.84 -20.27 7.26
CA VAL A 176 11.22 -21.46 8.02
C VAL A 176 11.20 -22.69 7.10
N GLY A 177 12.37 -23.31 6.93
CA GLY A 177 12.52 -24.51 6.10
C GLY A 177 12.67 -24.24 4.59
N VAL A 178 12.77 -22.98 4.17
CA VAL A 178 13.00 -22.63 2.77
C VAL A 178 14.45 -22.84 2.39
N ASN A 179 14.68 -23.59 1.31
CA ASN A 179 15.99 -23.68 0.71
C ASN A 179 16.28 -22.39 -0.08
N PHE A 180 16.93 -21.42 0.57
CA PHE A 180 17.29 -20.13 -0.05
C PHE A 180 18.23 -20.26 -1.26
N ASN A 181 18.86 -21.42 -1.49
CA ASN A 181 19.63 -21.67 -2.72
C ASN A 181 18.75 -21.64 -4.00
N LEU A 182 17.42 -21.67 -3.85
CA LEU A 182 16.45 -21.53 -4.94
C LEU A 182 16.14 -20.07 -5.31
N MET A 183 16.73 -19.11 -4.57
CA MET A 183 16.53 -17.68 -4.76
C MET A 183 17.87 -16.97 -4.88
N THR A 184 18.01 -16.18 -5.95
CA THR A 184 19.17 -15.30 -6.13
C THR A 184 18.77 -13.90 -5.72
N PHE A 185 19.37 -13.39 -4.64
CA PHE A 185 19.19 -12.00 -4.23
C PHE A 185 19.96 -11.09 -5.18
N PHE A 186 19.30 -10.06 -5.69
CA PHE A 186 19.97 -9.02 -6.45
C PHE A 186 20.73 -8.11 -5.49
N ASN A 187 22.05 -8.15 -5.60
CA ASN A 187 22.98 -7.36 -4.81
C ASN A 187 23.11 -5.94 -5.37
N THR A 188 22.01 -5.23 -5.62
CA THR A 188 22.12 -3.85 -6.10
C THR A 188 21.04 -2.93 -5.55
N SER A 189 21.53 -1.81 -5.07
CA SER A 189 20.85 -0.57 -4.71
C SER A 189 20.01 0.05 -5.84
N THR A 190 19.80 -0.60 -6.99
CA THR A 190 19.22 0.03 -8.19
C THR A 190 18.45 -0.96 -9.09
N SER A 191 17.94 -2.06 -8.57
CA SER A 191 17.24 -3.06 -9.38
C SER A 191 15.90 -2.54 -9.92
N ALA A 192 15.93 -1.68 -10.93
CA ALA A 192 14.77 -1.22 -11.70
C ALA A 192 13.93 -2.41 -12.22
N GLN A 193 14.58 -3.57 -12.34
CA GLN A 193 13.98 -4.88 -12.63
C GLN A 193 12.94 -5.36 -11.61
N CYS A 194 12.96 -4.82 -10.38
CA CYS A 194 12.00 -5.08 -9.31
C CYS A 194 11.11 -3.87 -8.98
N ASP A 195 11.25 -2.76 -9.71
CA ASP A 195 10.54 -1.51 -9.47
C ASP A 195 9.38 -1.33 -10.47
N LEU A 196 8.84 -2.42 -11.04
CA LEU A 196 7.63 -2.33 -11.87
C LEU A 196 6.45 -1.92 -10.99
N PRO A 197 5.67 -0.90 -11.39
CA PRO A 197 4.45 -0.53 -10.70
C PRO A 197 3.44 -1.69 -10.65
N CYS A 198 2.68 -1.77 -9.56
CA CYS A 198 1.60 -2.72 -9.46
C CYS A 198 0.42 -2.34 -10.37
N PRO A 199 -0.19 -3.30 -11.11
CA PRO A 199 -1.37 -3.02 -11.92
C PRO A 199 -2.58 -2.47 -11.13
N GLY A 200 -2.74 -2.87 -9.87
CA GLY A 200 -3.82 -2.43 -8.99
C GLY A 200 -3.56 -1.13 -8.23
N ASN A 201 -2.30 -0.68 -8.17
CA ASN A 201 -1.90 0.59 -7.55
C ASN A 201 -0.49 0.95 -8.03
N GLU A 202 -0.38 1.93 -8.90
CA GLU A 202 0.88 2.32 -9.52
C GLU A 202 1.90 2.98 -8.59
N LEU A 203 1.52 3.37 -7.37
CA LEU A 203 2.46 3.84 -6.34
C LEU A 203 3.10 2.68 -5.57
N GLN A 204 2.59 1.47 -5.71
CA GLN A 204 3.15 0.26 -5.11
C GLN A 204 4.10 -0.43 -6.09
N LYS A 205 5.13 -1.09 -5.53
CA LYS A 205 6.15 -1.80 -6.31
C LYS A 205 5.89 -3.30 -6.31
N CYS A 206 5.71 -3.86 -7.50
CA CYS A 206 5.33 -5.23 -7.73
C CYS A 206 6.44 -6.10 -8.35
N GLY A 207 7.72 -5.76 -8.27
CA GLY A 207 8.77 -6.61 -8.85
C GLY A 207 8.93 -6.39 -10.34
N GLY A 208 8.97 -7.46 -11.14
CA GLY A 208 9.09 -7.45 -12.59
C GLY A 208 9.05 -8.86 -13.15
N THR A 209 9.24 -9.05 -14.45
CA THR A 209 9.16 -10.39 -15.05
C THR A 209 10.20 -11.34 -14.46
N ASN A 210 9.76 -12.33 -13.67
CA ASN A 210 10.58 -13.27 -12.89
C ASN A 210 11.44 -12.62 -11.79
N ASN A 211 11.20 -11.36 -11.46
CA ASN A 211 11.89 -10.64 -10.40
C ASN A 211 10.87 -10.28 -9.33
N PHE A 212 11.08 -10.77 -8.12
CA PHE A 212 10.17 -10.63 -7.02
C PHE A 212 10.69 -9.59 -6.05
N ARG A 213 9.79 -8.74 -5.53
CA ARG A 213 10.05 -8.02 -4.30
C ARG A 213 9.59 -8.85 -3.12
N GLN A 214 10.46 -8.93 -2.13
CA GLN A 214 10.16 -9.54 -0.84
C GLN A 214 9.71 -8.47 0.15
N TYR A 215 8.60 -8.74 0.83
CA TYR A 215 8.08 -7.92 1.90
C TYR A 215 7.86 -8.76 3.16
N THR A 216 8.13 -8.18 4.33
CA THR A 216 7.53 -8.67 5.57
C THR A 216 6.11 -8.17 5.70
N ILE A 217 5.23 -9.02 6.21
CA ILE A 217 3.83 -8.71 6.42
C ILE A 217 3.65 -8.34 7.89
N ASP A 218 3.22 -7.11 8.13
CA ASP A 218 2.79 -6.66 9.44
C ASP A 218 1.32 -7.04 9.68
N GLN A 219 0.91 -7.10 10.95
CA GLN A 219 -0.50 -7.29 11.32
C GLN A 219 -1.29 -6.02 11.04
N ASP A 220 -1.80 -5.91 9.82
CA ASP A 220 -2.77 -4.91 9.38
C ASP A 220 -3.96 -5.66 8.78
N VAL A 221 -4.71 -6.27 9.69
CA VAL A 221 -5.81 -7.20 9.41
C VAL A 221 -7.07 -6.39 9.14
N ALA A 222 -7.84 -6.78 8.13
CA ALA A 222 -9.10 -6.11 7.83
C ALA A 222 -10.15 -6.34 8.93
N GLU A 223 -11.00 -5.34 9.14
CA GLU A 223 -12.08 -5.42 10.13
C GLU A 223 -13.34 -6.07 9.57
N SER A 224 -13.55 -6.01 8.25
CA SER A 224 -14.65 -6.65 7.55
C SER A 224 -14.32 -6.89 6.07
N CYS A 225 -15.19 -7.57 5.33
CA CYS A 225 -15.05 -7.67 3.87
C CYS A 225 -15.20 -6.29 3.20
N GLU A 226 -16.03 -5.40 3.73
CA GLU A 226 -16.19 -4.02 3.26
C GLU A 226 -14.90 -3.20 3.42
N ASP A 227 -14.12 -3.44 4.49
CA ASP A 227 -12.80 -2.83 4.68
C ASP A 227 -11.82 -3.26 3.57
N LEU A 228 -11.83 -4.55 3.22
CA LEU A 228 -11.08 -5.07 2.07
C LEU A 228 -11.52 -4.43 0.74
N TYR A 229 -12.83 -4.34 0.49
CA TYR A 229 -13.36 -3.76 -0.74
C TYR A 229 -13.01 -2.27 -0.84
N SER A 230 -13.12 -1.52 0.26
CA SER A 230 -12.74 -0.09 0.31
C SER A 230 -11.26 0.14 -0.02
N ASN A 231 -10.43 -0.91 0.14
CA ASN A 231 -9.01 -0.96 -0.18
C ASN A 231 -8.70 -1.66 -1.51
N PHE A 232 -9.69 -1.79 -2.39
CA PHE A 232 -9.57 -2.43 -3.70
C PHE A 232 -9.08 -3.89 -3.66
N VAL A 233 -9.32 -4.59 -2.56
CA VAL A 233 -9.07 -6.03 -2.45
C VAL A 233 -10.31 -6.78 -2.93
N LEU A 234 -10.39 -6.99 -4.24
CA LEU A 234 -11.58 -7.55 -4.90
C LEU A 234 -11.46 -9.03 -5.26
N LEU A 235 -10.30 -9.66 -5.03
CA LEU A 235 -10.10 -11.07 -5.35
C LEU A 235 -10.95 -11.95 -4.43
N PRO A 236 -11.86 -12.79 -4.95
CA PRO A 236 -12.61 -13.72 -4.11
C PRO A 236 -11.66 -14.73 -3.44
N ASN A 237 -11.60 -14.74 -2.12
CA ASN A 237 -10.72 -15.61 -1.34
C ASN A 237 -11.10 -15.68 0.14
N THR A 238 -10.45 -16.56 0.90
CA THR A 238 -10.45 -16.50 2.36
C THR A 238 -9.40 -15.49 2.84
N TYR A 239 -9.82 -14.63 3.76
CA TYR A 239 -9.00 -13.59 4.38
C TYR A 239 -9.05 -13.72 5.89
N LEU A 240 -8.06 -13.13 6.56
CA LEU A 240 -8.11 -12.93 8.00
C LEU A 240 -8.89 -11.64 8.27
N ILE A 241 -10.06 -11.75 8.89
CA ILE A 241 -10.97 -10.66 9.25
C ILE A 241 -11.14 -10.67 10.77
N ASN A 242 -10.75 -9.58 11.44
CA ASN A 242 -10.81 -9.43 12.89
C ASN A 242 -10.24 -10.66 13.66
N GLY A 243 -9.15 -11.23 13.14
CA GLY A 243 -8.48 -12.41 13.72
C GLY A 243 -9.13 -13.76 13.39
N SER A 244 -10.19 -13.80 12.57
CA SER A 244 -10.87 -15.02 12.13
C SER A 244 -10.81 -15.20 10.62
N GLU A 245 -10.81 -16.45 10.12
CA GLU A 245 -10.85 -16.70 8.68
C GLU A 245 -12.26 -16.51 8.12
N GLN A 246 -12.40 -15.68 7.10
CA GLN A 246 -13.67 -15.40 6.44
C GLN A 246 -13.50 -15.33 4.93
N PHE A 247 -14.44 -15.94 4.20
CA PHE A 247 -14.50 -15.79 2.75
C PHE A 247 -15.08 -14.42 2.38
N CYS A 248 -14.36 -13.67 1.55
CA CYS A 248 -14.82 -12.41 0.96
C CYS A 248 -14.73 -12.51 -0.57
N GLY A 249 -15.81 -12.18 -1.27
CA GLY A 249 -15.85 -12.12 -2.73
C GLY A 249 -17.04 -11.33 -3.23
N ILE A 250 -16.88 -10.69 -4.40
CA ILE A 250 -18.00 -10.05 -5.10
C ILE A 250 -18.55 -11.08 -6.08
N ASP A 251 -19.72 -11.65 -5.79
CA ASP A 251 -20.39 -12.58 -6.70
C ASP A 251 -21.54 -11.83 -7.41
N GLY A 252 -21.49 -11.76 -8.74
CA GLY A 252 -22.63 -11.38 -9.59
C GLY A 252 -23.33 -10.03 -9.31
N GLY A 253 -22.72 -9.07 -8.59
CA GLY A 253 -23.29 -7.74 -8.34
C GLY A 253 -23.90 -7.51 -6.96
N TYR A 254 -23.80 -8.47 -6.03
CA TYR A 254 -24.10 -8.27 -4.61
C TYR A 254 -22.89 -8.63 -3.75
N LEU A 255 -22.61 -7.80 -2.74
CA LEU A 255 -21.60 -8.11 -1.72
C LEU A 255 -22.08 -9.36 -0.96
N ALA A 256 -21.46 -10.51 -1.22
CA ALA A 256 -21.77 -11.73 -0.51
C ALA A 256 -21.06 -11.70 0.84
N ALA A 257 -21.64 -11.02 1.83
CA ALA A 257 -21.30 -11.26 3.22
C ALA A 257 -21.90 -12.62 3.66
N PRO A 258 -21.19 -13.43 4.46
CA PRO A 258 -21.76 -14.65 5.01
C PRO A 258 -23.00 -14.33 5.87
N SER A 259 -24.08 -15.05 5.63
CA SER A 259 -25.42 -14.81 6.19
C SER A 259 -25.59 -15.12 7.69
N ASN A 260 -24.50 -15.30 8.44
CA ASN A 260 -24.56 -15.73 9.84
C ASN A 260 -23.70 -14.81 10.71
N VAL A 261 -24.23 -13.62 11.02
CA VAL A 261 -23.72 -12.79 12.13
C VAL A 261 -24.57 -13.14 13.35
N GLU A 262 -24.09 -14.06 14.18
CA GLU A 262 -24.47 -14.05 15.58
C GLU A 262 -23.81 -12.84 16.24
N GLU A 263 -24.62 -12.09 16.96
CA GLU A 263 -24.34 -10.87 17.71
C GLU A 263 -23.08 -11.04 18.59
N LEU A 264 -21.99 -10.36 18.24
CA LEU A 264 -20.75 -10.38 19.02
C LEU A 264 -20.72 -9.17 19.96
N ASP A 265 -20.85 -9.44 21.26
CA ASP A 265 -20.69 -8.48 22.36
C ASP A 265 -19.35 -7.73 22.26
N VAL A 266 -19.44 -6.40 22.24
CA VAL A 266 -18.29 -5.48 22.23
C VAL A 266 -17.62 -5.51 23.60
N LEU A 267 -16.61 -6.37 23.77
CA LEU A 267 -15.68 -6.32 24.89
C LEU A 267 -14.60 -5.26 24.60
N THR A 268 -14.70 -4.14 25.31
CA THR A 268 -13.66 -3.12 25.36
C THR A 268 -12.42 -3.69 26.06
N HIS A 269 -11.33 -3.85 25.31
CA HIS A 269 -10.01 -4.08 25.89
C HIS A 269 -9.09 -2.89 25.63
N THR A 270 -8.61 -2.36 26.75
CA THR A 270 -7.65 -1.28 26.89
C THR A 270 -6.32 -1.70 26.31
N ILE A 271 -5.82 -0.97 25.31
CA ILE A 271 -4.45 -1.11 24.80
C ILE A 271 -3.50 -0.47 25.82
N GLN A 272 -2.67 -1.29 26.47
CA GLN A 272 -1.45 -0.84 27.13
C GLN A 272 -0.22 -1.38 26.38
N ASN A 273 0.77 -0.50 26.27
CA ASN A 273 2.15 -0.68 25.77
C ASN A 273 2.39 -0.34 24.29
N ILE A 274 2.57 0.96 24.02
CA ILE A 274 3.39 1.45 22.90
C ILE A 274 4.79 1.74 23.46
N SER A 275 5.74 0.85 23.16
CA SER A 275 7.17 1.18 23.26
C SER A 275 7.93 0.59 22.07
N THR A 276 7.61 1.07 20.87
CA THR A 276 8.52 0.99 19.71
C THR A 276 8.27 2.21 18.81
N LEU A 277 8.85 3.35 19.17
CA LEU A 277 9.09 4.44 18.22
C LEU A 277 10.19 3.96 17.27
N ARG A 278 9.80 3.44 16.09
CA ARG A 278 10.75 3.37 14.97
C ARG A 278 10.80 4.77 14.37
N THR A 279 11.98 5.37 14.36
CA THR A 279 12.25 6.62 13.65
C THR A 279 11.93 6.42 12.17
N ALA A 280 10.84 7.02 11.68
CA ALA A 280 10.56 7.09 10.26
C ALA A 280 11.55 8.09 9.63
N GLU A 281 12.35 7.63 8.67
CA GLU A 281 13.17 8.51 7.84
C GLU A 281 12.27 9.14 6.78
N LEU A 282 11.97 10.44 6.91
CA LEU A 282 11.11 11.22 6.00
C LEU A 282 11.93 12.30 5.31
N TRP A 283 11.75 12.43 3.99
CA TRP A 283 12.45 13.43 3.17
C TRP A 283 11.46 14.09 2.22
N LEU A 284 11.57 15.42 2.09
CA LEU A 284 10.83 16.19 1.11
C LEU A 284 11.68 16.39 -0.14
N VAL A 285 11.10 16.10 -1.31
CA VAL A 285 11.77 16.31 -2.60
C VAL A 285 11.05 17.40 -3.37
N SER A 286 11.75 18.52 -3.64
CA SER A 286 11.28 19.62 -4.49
C SER A 286 11.81 19.52 -5.92
N THR A 287 11.07 20.10 -6.86
CA THR A 287 11.55 20.41 -8.22
C THR A 287 12.34 21.70 -8.26
#